data_AF-A0A819RPQ6-F1
#
_entry.id   AF-A0A819RPQ6-F1
#
_cell.length_a   1.000
_cell.length_b   1.000
_cell.length_c   1.000
_cell.angle_alpha   90.00
_cell.angle_beta   90.00
_cell.angle_gamma   90.00
#
_symmetry.space_group_name_H-M   'P 1'
#
loop_
_entity.id
_entity.type
_entity.pdbx_description
1 polymer ?
#
loop_
_entity_poly.entity_id
_entity_poly.type
_entity_poly.pdbx_seq_one_letter_code
_entity_poly.pdbx_strand_id
1 'polypeptide(L)'
;KAFIEADKEKSGHLTVATLRSILEKADKKIRALPATAQVAHQEGEYVAHLLNQTTNLQFNDHEQHNLQPFRYKHMGSLTYVGGNAAAIDFTDSKSVLNMFKLKSLSGRSVAYLWKSYYFTEMFTGRTKTLLIFDWIRVHLYGRDLSRY
;
A
#
# COMPACT_ATOMS: atom_id res chain seq x y z
N LYS A 1 2.55 -3.41 29.94
CA LYS A 1 1.33 -4.26 29.86
C LYS A 1 1.65 -5.68 29.41
N ALA A 2 2.30 -5.89 28.26
CA ALA A 2 2.66 -7.23 27.77
C ALA A 2 3.54 -8.08 28.74
N PHE A 3 4.48 -7.45 29.46
CA PHE A 3 5.32 -8.13 30.46
C PHE A 3 4.51 -8.67 31.65
N ILE A 4 3.61 -7.85 32.21
CA ILE A 4 2.76 -8.21 33.36
C ILE A 4 1.76 -9.32 33.01
N GLU A 5 1.29 -9.34 31.75
CA GLU A 5 0.39 -10.37 31.24
C GLU A 5 1.09 -11.71 30.98
N ALA A 6 2.39 -11.69 30.71
CA ALA A 6 3.20 -12.88 30.46
C ALA A 6 3.86 -13.45 31.73
N ASP A 7 4.17 -12.61 32.73
CA ASP A 7 4.65 -13.02 34.05
C ASP A 7 3.49 -13.49 34.94
N LYS A 8 2.88 -14.63 34.57
CA LYS A 8 1.78 -15.25 35.32
C LYS A 8 2.15 -15.58 36.78
N GLU A 9 3.43 -15.78 37.04
CA GLU A 9 3.95 -16.14 38.36
C GLU A 9 4.32 -14.92 39.21
N LYS A 10 4.24 -13.69 38.67
CA LYS A 10 4.65 -12.43 39.33
C LYS A 10 6.07 -12.49 39.91
N SER A 11 6.94 -13.25 39.25
CA SER A 11 8.29 -13.54 39.73
C SER A 11 9.27 -12.39 39.49
N GLY A 12 8.89 -11.40 38.67
CA GLY A 12 9.76 -10.30 38.27
C GLY A 12 10.81 -10.69 37.22
N HIS A 13 10.87 -11.97 36.82
CA HIS A 13 11.83 -12.49 35.85
C HIS A 13 11.13 -13.34 34.78
N LEU A 14 11.60 -13.26 33.54
CA LEU A 14 11.10 -14.08 32.44
C LEU A 14 12.08 -15.22 32.18
N THR A 15 11.61 -16.46 32.28
CA THR A 15 12.33 -17.64 31.78
C THR A 15 12.47 -17.58 30.26
N VAL A 16 13.55 -18.15 29.72
CA VAL A 16 13.83 -18.17 28.27
C VAL A 16 12.68 -18.80 27.46
N ALA A 17 12.01 -19.80 28.02
CA ALA A 17 10.83 -20.42 27.42
C ALA A 17 9.65 -19.43 27.30
N THR A 18 9.38 -18.66 28.35
CA THR A 18 8.34 -17.62 28.37
C THR A 18 8.68 -16.51 27.39
N LEU A 19 9.93 -16.05 27.37
CA LEU A 19 10.43 -15.07 26.38
C LEU A 19 10.19 -15.56 24.94
N ARG A 20 10.54 -16.81 24.61
CA ARG A 20 10.26 -17.40 23.29
C ARG A 20 8.78 -17.38 22.96
N SER A 21 7.91 -17.75 23.90
CA SER A 21 6.46 -17.74 23.67
C SER A 21 5.91 -16.33 23.43
N ILE A 22 6.49 -15.31 24.07
CA ILE A 22 6.13 -13.90 23.85
C ILE A 22 6.60 -13.46 22.47
N LEU A 23 7.84 -13.77 22.09
CA LEU A 23 8.38 -13.45 20.77
C LEU A 23 7.57 -14.13 19.67
N GLU A 24 7.20 -15.40 19.82
CA GLU A 24 6.37 -16.11 18.85
C GLU A 24 4.96 -15.51 18.73
N LYS A 25 4.36 -15.09 19.85
CA LYS A 25 3.08 -14.37 19.85
C LYS A 25 3.20 -12.98 19.23
N ALA A 26 4.32 -12.30 19.44
CA ALA A 26 4.59 -11.00 18.83
C ALA A 26 4.75 -11.17 17.32
N ASP A 27 5.55 -12.15 16.88
CA ASP A 27 5.82 -12.45 15.48
C ASP A 27 4.53 -12.84 14.73
N LYS A 28 3.68 -13.67 15.33
CA LYS A 28 2.32 -13.97 14.80
C LYS A 28 1.40 -12.74 14.70
N LYS A 29 1.64 -11.70 15.49
CA LYS A 29 0.87 -10.45 15.48
C LYS A 29 1.48 -9.37 14.59
N ILE A 30 2.72 -9.53 14.14
CA ILE A 30 3.32 -8.66 13.13
C ILE A 30 2.54 -8.95 11.84
N ARG A 31 1.52 -8.13 11.59
CA ARG A 31 0.86 -8.14 10.30
C ARG A 31 1.85 -7.61 9.29
N ALA A 32 2.05 -8.40 8.23
CA ALA A 32 2.60 -7.89 6.99
C ALA A 32 1.79 -6.65 6.55
N LEU A 33 2.45 -5.84 5.74
CA LEU A 33 1.94 -4.62 5.14
C LEU A 33 0.48 -4.78 4.65
N PRO A 34 -0.32 -3.70 4.61
CA PRO A 34 -1.73 -3.81 4.26
C PRO A 34 -1.89 -4.43 2.86
N ALA A 35 -2.89 -5.31 2.68
CA ALA A 35 -3.14 -6.00 1.42
C ALA A 35 -3.77 -5.05 0.37
N THR A 36 -2.98 -4.10 -0.11
CA THR A 36 -3.36 -3.10 -1.10
C THR A 36 -2.60 -3.31 -2.41
N ALA A 37 -3.19 -2.87 -3.52
CA ALA A 37 -2.52 -2.88 -4.82
C ALA A 37 -1.19 -2.09 -4.77
N GLN A 38 -1.13 -1.05 -3.93
CA GLN A 38 0.07 -0.24 -3.74
C GLN A 38 1.24 -1.06 -3.13
N VAL A 39 0.96 -1.88 -2.13
CA VAL A 39 1.97 -2.77 -1.52
C VAL A 39 2.42 -3.81 -2.53
N ALA A 40 1.47 -4.47 -3.21
CA ALA A 40 1.78 -5.48 -4.22
C ALA A 40 2.62 -4.91 -5.38
N HIS A 41 2.35 -3.67 -5.81
CA HIS A 41 3.13 -2.99 -6.84
C HIS A 41 4.58 -2.74 -6.40
N GLN A 42 4.78 -2.18 -5.19
CA GLN A 42 6.11 -1.89 -4.66
C GLN A 42 6.92 -3.17 -4.36
N GLU A 43 6.27 -4.21 -3.84
CA GLU A 43 6.89 -5.52 -3.62
C GLU A 43 7.28 -6.17 -4.96
N GLY A 44 6.42 -6.06 -5.97
CA GLY A 44 6.71 -6.54 -7.33
C GLY A 44 7.93 -5.87 -7.95
N GLU A 45 8.03 -4.54 -7.87
CA GLU A 45 9.24 -3.81 -8.31
C GLU A 45 10.48 -4.24 -7.55
N TYR A 46 10.40 -4.34 -6.22
CA TYR A 46 11.53 -4.74 -5.38
C TYR A 46 12.05 -6.14 -5.73
N VAL A 47 11.15 -7.12 -5.90
CA VAL A 47 11.52 -8.49 -6.29
C VAL A 47 12.09 -8.51 -7.70
N ALA A 48 11.51 -7.76 -8.65
CA ALA A 48 12.05 -7.67 -10.01
C ALA A 48 13.48 -7.10 -10.02
N HIS A 49 13.75 -6.06 -9.24
CA HIS A 49 15.10 -5.52 -9.08
C HIS A 49 16.07 -6.54 -8.48
N LEU A 50 15.65 -7.27 -7.45
CA LEU A 50 16.45 -8.30 -6.82
C LEU A 50 16.82 -9.43 -7.80
N LEU A 51 15.86 -9.90 -8.59
CA LEU A 51 16.09 -10.93 -9.62
C LEU A 51 17.05 -10.44 -10.72
N ASN A 52 16.92 -9.19 -11.15
CA ASN A 52 17.81 -8.59 -12.15
C ASN A 52 19.23 -8.36 -11.62
N GLN A 53 19.40 -8.12 -10.32
CA GLN A 53 20.71 -7.99 -9.69
C GLN A 53 21.39 -9.35 -9.48
N THR A 54 20.62 -10.36 -9.08
CA THR A 54 21.12 -11.71 -8.79
C THR A 54 21.40 -12.54 -10.04
N THR A 55 20.82 -12.23 -11.20
CA THR A 55 21.12 -12.90 -12.47
C THR A 55 22.55 -12.68 -12.96
N ASN A 56 23.23 -11.62 -12.52
CA ASN A 56 24.65 -11.37 -12.80
C ASN A 56 25.59 -11.87 -11.68
N LEU A 57 25.04 -12.31 -10.55
CA LEU A 57 25.80 -12.84 -9.43
C LEU A 57 25.77 -14.36 -9.54
N GLN A 58 26.91 -14.96 -9.85
CA GLN A 58 27.03 -16.42 -9.79
C GLN A 58 26.61 -16.87 -8.39
N PHE A 59 25.69 -17.84 -8.29
CA PHE A 59 25.21 -18.43 -7.02
C PHE A 59 26.31 -19.13 -6.18
N ASN A 60 27.57 -18.91 -6.55
CA ASN A 60 28.75 -19.39 -5.87
C ASN A 60 29.36 -18.21 -5.11
N ASP A 61 28.81 -17.86 -3.96
CA ASP A 61 29.62 -17.73 -2.76
C ASP A 61 28.77 -17.36 -1.56
N HIS A 62 29.26 -17.80 -0.41
CA HIS A 62 28.75 -17.51 0.93
C HIS A 62 28.85 -16.02 1.32
N GLU A 63 29.01 -15.11 0.36
CA GLU A 63 28.98 -13.67 0.61
C GLU A 63 27.54 -13.23 0.85
N GLN A 64 27.28 -12.77 2.06
CA GLN A 64 26.06 -12.04 2.40
C GLN A 64 26.03 -10.76 1.56
N HIS A 65 25.44 -10.83 0.37
CA HIS A 65 25.11 -9.64 -0.40
C HIS A 65 24.24 -8.75 0.50
N ASN A 66 24.70 -7.53 0.76
CA ASN A 66 24.07 -6.57 1.66
C ASN A 66 22.81 -5.96 1.02
N LEU A 67 21.84 -6.82 0.74
CA LEU A 67 20.56 -6.47 0.15
C LEU A 67 19.74 -5.72 1.19
N GLN A 68 19.35 -4.49 0.86
CA GLN A 68 18.51 -3.72 1.76
C GLN A 68 17.13 -4.36 1.84
N PRO A 69 16.58 -4.57 3.05
CA PRO A 69 15.24 -5.13 3.19
C PRO A 69 14.20 -4.20 2.58
N PHE A 70 13.12 -4.77 2.05
CA PHE A 70 11.99 -4.02 1.50
C PHE A 70 11.43 -3.02 2.53
N ARG A 71 11.25 -1.77 2.10
CA ARG A 71 10.67 -0.69 2.91
C ARG A 71 9.48 -0.12 2.19
N TYR A 72 8.29 -0.41 2.71
CA TYR A 72 7.05 0.15 2.19
C TYR A 72 7.03 1.67 2.31
N LYS A 73 6.67 2.35 1.22
CA LYS A 73 6.42 3.78 1.20
C LYS A 73 4.94 4.01 1.01
N HIS A 74 4.21 4.37 2.06
CA HIS A 74 2.80 4.73 1.94
C HIS A 74 2.63 6.01 1.09
N MET A 75 1.73 5.97 0.11
CA MET A 75 1.53 7.09 -0.83
C MET A 75 0.25 7.88 -0.56
N GLY A 76 -0.59 7.41 0.37
CA GLY A 76 -1.90 7.98 0.69
C GLY A 76 -3.01 6.99 0.37
N SER A 77 -4.27 7.43 0.55
CA SER A 77 -5.46 6.68 0.19
C SER A 77 -6.46 7.57 -0.54
N LEU A 78 -7.16 7.01 -1.51
CA LEU A 78 -8.12 7.70 -2.37
C LEU A 78 -9.44 6.93 -2.38
N THR A 79 -10.55 7.60 -2.08
CA THR A 79 -11.88 6.96 -2.00
C THR A 79 -12.94 7.81 -2.65
N TYR A 80 -13.71 7.23 -3.56
CA TYR A 80 -14.92 7.87 -4.10
C TYR A 80 -16.07 7.73 -3.10
N VAL A 81 -16.73 8.83 -2.75
CA VAL A 81 -17.76 8.87 -1.69
C VAL A 81 -19.19 9.00 -2.23
N GLY A 82 -19.38 9.03 -3.55
CA GLY A 82 -20.69 9.24 -4.18
C GLY A 82 -20.97 10.72 -4.50
N GLY A 83 -22.04 10.98 -5.25
CA GLY A 83 -22.46 12.35 -5.59
C GLY A 83 -21.43 13.18 -6.38
N ASN A 84 -20.58 12.53 -7.18
CA ASN A 84 -19.43 13.15 -7.84
C ASN A 84 -18.42 13.78 -6.87
N ALA A 85 -18.30 13.27 -5.65
CA ALA A 85 -17.30 13.67 -4.67
C ALA A 85 -16.34 12.51 -4.37
N ALA A 86 -15.10 12.87 -4.05
CA ALA A 86 -14.09 11.95 -3.56
C ALA A 86 -13.41 12.54 -2.32
N ALA A 87 -12.78 11.67 -1.55
CA ALA A 87 -11.92 12.01 -0.44
C ALA A 87 -10.53 11.42 -0.70
N ILE A 88 -9.51 12.17 -0.34
CA ILE A 88 -8.12 11.76 -0.45
C ILE A 88 -7.43 12.08 0.87
N ASP A 89 -6.65 11.13 1.36
CA ASP A 89 -5.84 11.27 2.57
C ASP A 89 -4.36 11.03 2.23
N PHE A 90 -3.52 12.02 2.52
CA PHE A 90 -2.07 11.97 2.33
C PHE A 90 -1.32 12.10 3.66
N THR A 91 -2.01 11.99 4.80
CA THR A 91 -1.47 12.29 6.14
C THR A 91 -0.17 11.53 6.44
N ASP A 92 -0.08 10.27 6.03
CA ASP A 92 1.09 9.39 6.29
C ASP A 92 2.03 9.27 5.08
N SER A 93 1.80 10.05 4.01
CA SER A 93 2.60 10.03 2.79
C SER A 93 3.76 11.03 2.87
N LYS A 94 5.00 10.58 2.65
CA LYS A 94 6.18 11.47 2.48
C LYS A 94 6.19 12.17 1.11
N SER A 95 5.03 12.59 0.63
CA SER A 95 4.86 13.25 -0.67
C SER A 95 4.97 14.76 -0.55
N VAL A 96 5.28 15.44 -1.66
CA VAL A 96 5.30 16.91 -1.80
C VAL A 96 4.02 17.57 -1.29
N LEU A 97 2.89 16.85 -1.26
CA LEU A 97 1.62 17.36 -0.71
C LEU A 97 1.67 17.64 0.81
N ASN A 98 2.52 16.92 1.56
CA ASN A 98 2.73 17.21 2.98
C ASN A 98 3.49 18.54 3.17
N MET A 99 4.30 18.97 2.19
CA MET A 99 4.93 20.30 2.18
C MET A 99 3.88 21.42 2.10
N PHE A 100 2.79 21.19 1.37
CA PHE A 100 1.66 22.12 1.27
C PHE A 100 0.67 22.01 2.44
N LYS A 101 0.99 21.24 3.50
CA LYS A 101 0.11 20.95 4.65
C LYS A 101 -1.28 20.40 4.25
N LEU A 102 -1.39 19.80 3.08
CA LEU A 102 -2.62 19.18 2.59
C LEU A 102 -2.70 17.76 3.16
N LYS A 103 -3.28 17.65 4.36
CA LYS A 103 -3.43 16.35 5.06
C LYS A 103 -4.53 15.50 4.42
N SER A 104 -5.70 16.08 4.24
CA SER A 104 -6.85 15.43 3.63
C SER A 104 -7.68 16.44 2.86
N LEU A 105 -8.21 16.00 1.73
CA LEU A 105 -9.05 16.79 0.84
C LEU A 105 -10.30 15.99 0.52
N SER A 106 -11.46 16.63 0.57
CA SER A 106 -12.71 16.01 0.14
C SER A 106 -13.57 17.01 -0.65
N GLY A 107 -14.37 16.48 -1.58
CA GLY A 107 -15.32 17.27 -2.34
C GLY A 107 -15.43 16.90 -3.81
N ARG A 108 -16.18 17.71 -4.55
CA ARG A 108 -16.47 17.48 -5.98
C ARG A 108 -15.28 17.76 -6.88
N SER A 109 -14.48 18.78 -6.57
CA SER A 109 -13.22 19.06 -7.26
C SER A 109 -12.23 17.91 -7.10
N VAL A 110 -12.19 17.32 -5.90
CA VAL A 110 -11.33 16.18 -5.57
C VAL A 110 -11.72 14.93 -6.37
N ALA A 111 -12.98 14.78 -6.78
CA ALA A 111 -13.38 13.67 -7.65
C ALA A 111 -12.72 13.72 -9.03
N TYR A 112 -12.42 14.91 -9.57
CA TYR A 112 -11.65 15.01 -10.81
C TYR A 112 -10.18 14.62 -10.59
N LEU A 113 -9.58 15.03 -9.47
CA LEU A 113 -8.22 14.59 -9.11
C LEU A 113 -8.15 13.07 -8.93
N TRP A 114 -9.15 12.49 -8.27
CA TRP A 114 -9.32 11.04 -8.13
C TRP A 114 -9.33 10.38 -9.52
N LYS A 115 -10.16 10.84 -10.46
CA LYS A 115 -10.19 10.30 -11.84
C LYS A 115 -8.83 10.42 -12.54
N SER A 116 -8.16 11.56 -12.43
CA SER A 116 -6.84 11.79 -13.03
C SER A 116 -5.76 10.84 -12.47
N TYR A 117 -5.81 10.52 -11.18
CA TYR A 117 -4.91 9.55 -10.57
C TYR A 117 -5.10 8.17 -11.19
N TYR A 118 -6.34 7.66 -11.24
CA TYR A 118 -6.64 6.37 -11.89
C TYR A 118 -6.25 6.33 -13.37
N PHE A 119 -6.43 7.43 -14.09
CA PHE A 119 -6.00 7.52 -15.49
C PHE A 119 -4.47 7.37 -15.64
N THR A 120 -3.71 7.92 -14.69
CA THR A 120 -2.24 7.84 -14.69
C THR A 120 -1.77 6.42 -14.39
N GLU A 121 -2.39 5.76 -13.41
CA GLU A 121 -2.07 4.39 -12.95
C GLU A 121 -2.39 3.30 -13.99
N MET A 122 -3.16 3.59 -15.03
CA MET A 122 -3.42 2.60 -16.08
C MET A 122 -2.16 2.26 -16.88
N PHE A 123 -1.87 0.97 -17.05
CA PHE A 123 -0.65 0.48 -17.69
C PHE A 123 -0.60 0.68 -19.21
N THR A 124 -1.73 0.58 -19.92
CA THR A 124 -1.73 0.56 -21.40
C THR A 124 -2.51 1.72 -22.03
N GLY A 125 -2.11 2.13 -23.23
CA GLY A 125 -2.85 3.13 -24.02
C GLY A 125 -4.28 2.68 -24.33
N ARG A 126 -4.48 1.39 -24.65
CA ARG A 126 -5.80 0.82 -24.91
C ARG A 126 -6.75 1.00 -23.72
N THR A 127 -6.31 0.64 -22.51
CA THR A 127 -7.13 0.79 -21.30
C THR A 127 -7.44 2.26 -21.00
N LYS A 128 -6.47 3.16 -21.23
CA LYS A 128 -6.67 4.61 -21.09
C LYS A 128 -7.73 5.14 -22.05
N THR A 129 -7.66 4.75 -23.32
CA THR A 129 -8.64 5.15 -24.34
C THR A 129 -10.03 4.63 -24.01
N LEU A 130 -10.16 3.36 -23.62
CA LEU A 130 -11.44 2.78 -23.20
C LEU A 130 -12.04 3.52 -22.00
N LEU A 131 -11.21 3.84 -20.99
CA LEU A 131 -11.66 4.60 -19.82
C LEU A 131 -12.19 6.00 -20.19
N ILE A 132 -11.51 6.70 -21.09
CA ILE A 132 -11.97 8.01 -21.58
C ILE A 132 -13.31 7.88 -22.30
N PHE A 133 -13.46 6.89 -23.19
CA PHE A 133 -14.72 6.67 -23.90
C PHE A 133 -15.86 6.35 -22.94
N ASP A 134 -15.62 5.54 -21.91
CA ASP A 134 -16.61 5.25 -20.88
C ASP A 134 -17.03 6.52 -20.12
N TRP A 135 -16.08 7.40 -19.78
CA TRP A 135 -16.39 8.67 -19.13
C TRP A 135 -17.20 9.61 -20.02
N ILE A 136 -16.87 9.68 -21.32
CA ILE A 136 -17.63 10.48 -22.31
C ILE A 136 -19.05 9.93 -22.44
N ARG A 137 -19.20 8.60 -22.58
CA ARG A 137 -20.51 7.96 -22.71
C ARG A 137 -21.38 8.21 -21.48
N VAL A 138 -20.82 8.09 -20.28
CA VAL A 138 -21.53 8.39 -19.03
C VAL A 138 -21.89 9.87 -18.92
N HIS A 139 -21.04 10.77 -19.42
CA HIS A 139 -21.32 12.21 -19.40
C HIS A 139 -22.46 12.60 -20.34
N LEU A 140 -22.50 12.04 -21.55
CA LEU A 140 -23.50 12.39 -22.56
C LEU A 140 -24.84 11.66 -22.36
N TYR A 141 -24.79 10.36 -22.04
CA TYR A 141 -25.95 9.48 -22.05
C TYR A 141 -26.33 8.95 -20.66
N GLY A 142 -25.54 9.24 -19.63
CA GLY A 142 -25.70 8.63 -18.32
C GLY A 142 -25.14 7.20 -18.27
N ARG A 143 -25.28 6.54 -17.11
CA ARG A 143 -24.83 5.14 -16.95
C ARG A 143 -25.78 4.19 -17.68
N ASP A 144 -25.19 3.26 -18.43
CA ASP A 144 -25.92 2.14 -19.00
C ASP A 144 -26.37 1.20 -17.86
N LEU A 145 -27.69 1.03 -17.73
CA LEU A 145 -28.33 0.17 -16.72
C LEU A 145 -29.02 -1.04 -17.36
N SER A 146 -28.84 -1.30 -18.66
CA SER A 146 -29.58 -2.31 -19.43
C SER A 146 -29.43 -3.75 -18.94
N ARG A 147 -28.60 -4.00 -17.92
CA ARG A 147 -28.30 -5.34 -17.38
C ARG A 147 -28.67 -5.52 -15.90
N TYR A 148 -29.59 -4.69 -15.42
CA TYR A 148 -30.25 -4.81 -14.12
C TYR A 148 -31.77 -4.96 -14.30
#